data_AF-F5LJP4-F1
#
_entry.id   AF-F5LJP4-F1
#
_cell.length_a   1.000
_cell.length_b   1.000
_cell.length_c   1.000
_cell.angle_alpha   90.00
_cell.angle_beta   90.00
_cell.angle_gamma   90.00
#
_symmetry.space_group_name_H-M   'P 1'
#
loop_
_entity.id
_entity.type
_entity.pdbx_description
1 polymer ?
#
loop_
_entity_poly.entity_id
_entity_poly.type
_entity_poly.pdbx_seq_one_letter_code
_entity_poly.pdbx_strand_id
1 'polypeptide(L)'
;MAISHAGEHRVVYKEEHLERVTLPELQSLGDLIRFEHTLAKRCAEEAESSTDVELREVLEQLAVLRLGCARQLLAALRSTEL
;
A
#
# COMPACT_ATOMS: atom_id res chain seq x y z
N MET A 1 -39.76 15.35 -40.08
CA MET A 1 -38.49 15.47 -39.34
C MET A 1 -38.83 15.61 -37.87
N ALA A 2 -38.59 14.57 -37.09
CA ALA A 2 -38.68 14.60 -35.64
C ALA A 2 -37.38 13.99 -35.12
N ILE A 3 -36.48 14.84 -34.62
CA ILE A 3 -35.29 14.42 -33.91
C ILE A 3 -35.72 14.39 -32.44
N SER A 4 -35.87 13.18 -31.88
CA SER A 4 -36.11 13.03 -30.44
C SER A 4 -34.76 12.86 -29.75
N HIS A 5 -34.42 13.87 -28.96
CA HIS A 5 -33.31 13.87 -28.01
C HIS A 5 -33.63 13.01 -26.77
N ALA A 6 -32.58 12.75 -26.00
CA ALA A 6 -32.53 12.12 -24.68
C ALA A 6 -32.46 10.59 -24.68
N GLY A 7 -31.35 10.05 -25.21
CA GLY A 7 -30.82 8.78 -24.71
C GLY A 7 -30.31 8.99 -23.30
N GLU A 8 -31.10 8.60 -22.31
CA GLU A 8 -30.73 8.57 -20.90
C GLU A 8 -29.46 7.71 -20.72
N HIS A 9 -28.32 8.36 -20.52
CA HIS A 9 -27.11 7.70 -20.02
C HIS A 9 -27.32 7.37 -18.54
N ARG A 10 -28.05 6.29 -18.26
CA ARG A 10 -27.96 5.62 -16.96
C ARG A 10 -26.77 4.66 -17.03
N VAL A 11 -25.57 5.21 -16.85
CA VAL A 11 -24.43 4.38 -16.43
C VAL A 11 -24.80 3.88 -15.05
N VAL A 12 -25.35 2.66 -15.01
CA VAL A 12 -25.49 1.90 -13.78
C VAL A 12 -24.07 1.60 -13.35
N TYR A 13 -23.53 2.43 -12.45
CA TYR A 13 -22.40 2.03 -11.64
C TYR A 13 -22.86 0.75 -10.95
N LYS A 14 -22.41 -0.40 -11.47
CA LYS A 14 -22.44 -1.63 -10.69
C LYS A 14 -21.57 -1.30 -9.50
N GLU A 15 -22.19 -1.13 -8.34
CA GLU A 15 -21.50 -1.14 -7.06
C GLU A 15 -20.65 -2.41 -7.07
N GLU A 16 -19.37 -2.24 -7.39
CA GLU A 16 -18.38 -3.29 -7.25
C GLU A 16 -18.45 -3.71 -5.79
N HIS A 17 -18.57 -5.02 -5.58
CA HIS A 17 -18.65 -5.61 -4.27
C HIS A 17 -17.54 -5.04 -3.39
N LEU A 18 -17.91 -4.15 -2.45
CA LEU A 18 -17.12 -3.86 -1.26
C LEU A 18 -17.12 -5.14 -0.44
N GLU A 19 -16.29 -6.11 -0.83
CA GLU A 19 -15.98 -7.27 -0.02
C GLU A 19 -15.42 -6.73 1.29
N ARG A 20 -16.22 -6.89 2.35
CA ARG A 20 -15.83 -6.43 3.68
C ARG A 20 -14.58 -7.18 4.08
N VAL A 21 -13.49 -6.44 4.30
CA VAL A 21 -12.24 -6.99 4.81
C VAL A 21 -12.53 -7.72 6.12
N THR A 22 -12.18 -8.99 6.16
CA THR A 22 -12.39 -9.86 7.32
C THR A 22 -11.32 -9.63 8.38
N LEU A 23 -11.60 -10.00 9.62
CA LEU A 23 -10.64 -9.87 10.72
C LEU A 23 -9.29 -10.60 10.44
N PRO A 24 -9.26 -11.82 9.87
CA PRO A 24 -8.00 -12.46 9.48
C PRO A 24 -7.21 -11.71 8.41
N GLU A 25 -7.89 -11.05 7.47
CA GLU A 25 -7.24 -10.22 6.45
C GLU A 25 -6.65 -8.95 7.07
N LEU A 26 -7.36 -8.28 7.98
CA LEU A 26 -6.83 -7.15 8.76
C LEU A 26 -5.59 -7.56 9.56
N GLN A 27 -5.60 -8.75 10.17
CA GLN A 27 -4.46 -9.25 10.92
C GLN A 27 -3.25 -9.53 10.00
N SER A 28 -3.49 -10.16 8.85
CA SER A 28 -2.46 -10.44 7.85
C SER A 28 -1.83 -9.16 7.29
N LEU A 29 -2.65 -8.13 7.04
CA LEU A 29 -2.19 -6.80 6.65
C LEU A 29 -1.36 -6.14 7.76
N GLY A 30 -1.79 -6.26 9.02
CA GLY A 30 -1.03 -5.77 10.17
C GLY A 30 0.33 -6.46 10.32
N ASP A 31 0.39 -7.78 10.09
CA ASP A 31 1.64 -8.54 10.07
C ASP A 31 2.57 -8.09 8.93
N LEU A 32 2.03 -7.88 7.73
CA LEU A 32 2.79 -7.40 6.58
C LEU A 32 3.35 -5.99 6.81
N ILE A 33 2.57 -5.07 7.37
CA ILE A 33 3.03 -3.71 7.72
C ILE A 33 4.20 -3.77 8.71
N ARG A 34 4.08 -4.59 9.76
CA ARG A 34 5.16 -4.78 10.74
C ARG A 34 6.40 -5.37 10.09
N PHE A 35 6.22 -6.37 9.21
CA PHE A 35 7.32 -7.00 8.50
C PHE A 35 8.10 -6.02 7.63
N GLU A 36 7.42 -5.24 6.79
CA GLU A 36 8.05 -4.20 5.95
C GLU A 36 8.78 -3.15 6.79
N HIS A 37 8.20 -2.73 7.91
CA HIS A 37 8.85 -1.81 8.85
C HIS A 37 10.11 -2.41 9.50
N THR A 38 10.05 -3.69 9.90
CA THR A 38 11.21 -4.40 10.46
C THR A 38 12.33 -4.56 9.43
N LEU A 39 12.00 -4.87 8.17
CA LEU A 39 12.99 -4.92 7.09
C LEU A 39 13.63 -3.55 6.85
N ALA A 40 12.83 -2.49 6.82
CA ALA A 40 13.34 -1.14 6.68
C ALA A 40 14.36 -0.79 7.78
N LYS A 41 14.00 -1.10 9.04
CA LYS A 41 14.88 -0.88 10.19
C LYS A 41 16.20 -1.65 10.06
N ARG A 42 16.13 -2.94 9.73
CA ARG A 42 17.34 -3.77 9.56
C ARG A 42 18.25 -3.28 8.44
N CYS A 43 17.67 -2.82 7.32
CA CYS A 43 18.46 -2.26 6.22
C CYS A 43 19.18 -0.98 6.66
N ALA A 44 18.51 -0.11 7.43
CA ALA A 44 19.12 1.10 7.97
C ALA A 44 20.24 0.81 8.98
N GLU A 45 20.03 -0.15 9.89
CA GLU A 45 21.04 -0.59 10.86
C GLU A 45 22.28 -1.18 10.16
N GLU A 46 22.07 -2.02 9.15
CA GLU A 46 23.16 -2.62 8.38
C GLU A 46 23.92 -1.54 7.57
N ALA A 47 23.20 -0.60 6.95
CA ALA A 47 23.78 0.54 6.24
C ALA A 47 24.69 1.38 7.15
N GLU A 48 24.25 1.66 8.38
CA GLU A 48 25.02 2.44 9.36
C GLU A 48 26.33 1.75 9.75
N SER A 49 26.32 0.41 9.82
CA SER A 49 27.51 -0.39 10.15
C SER A 49 28.43 -0.72 8.97
N SER A 50 27.97 -0.51 7.73
CA SER A 50 28.72 -0.86 6.52
C SER A 50 29.84 0.13 6.23
N THR A 51 31.04 -0.40 5.97
CA THR A 51 32.19 0.37 5.44
C THR A 51 32.24 0.39 3.92
N ASP A 52 31.47 -0.48 3.26
CA ASP A 52 31.31 -0.50 1.81
C ASP A 52 30.27 0.57 1.42
N VAL A 53 30.73 1.54 0.61
CA VAL A 53 29.95 2.70 0.19
C VAL A 53 28.79 2.29 -0.73
N GLU A 54 29.03 1.38 -1.67
CA GLU A 54 28.00 0.94 -2.62
C GLU A 54 26.94 0.12 -1.89
N LEU A 55 27.36 -0.79 -1.01
CA LEU A 55 26.44 -1.57 -0.18
C LEU A 55 25.60 -0.67 0.73
N ARG A 56 26.21 0.34 1.36
CA ARG A 56 25.51 1.30 2.21
C ARG A 56 24.43 2.05 1.43
N GLU A 57 24.75 2.57 0.25
CA GLU A 57 23.78 3.29 -0.59
C GLU A 57 22.60 2.40 -0.99
N VAL A 58 22.85 1.14 -1.35
CA VAL A 58 21.80 0.17 -1.68
C VAL A 58 20.92 -0.13 -0.46
N LEU A 59 21.52 -0.32 0.71
CA LEU A 59 20.79 -0.60 1.95
C LEU A 59 19.94 0.60 2.40
N GLU A 60 20.44 1.83 2.27
CA GLU A 60 19.69 3.06 2.55
C GLU A 60 18.48 3.19 1.62
N GLN A 61 18.67 2.99 0.31
CA GLN A 61 17.58 3.02 -0.66
C GLN A 61 16.54 1.94 -0.36
N LEU A 62 16.99 0.73 -0.01
CA LEU A 62 16.11 -0.37 0.36
C LEU A 62 15.32 -0.04 1.64
N ALA A 63 15.96 0.55 2.65
CA ALA A 63 15.30 0.99 3.87
C ALA A 63 14.17 1.99 3.59
N VAL A 64 14.43 2.98 2.73
CA VAL A 64 13.43 3.99 2.33
C VAL A 64 12.26 3.34 1.59
N LEU A 65 12.52 2.45 0.62
CA LEU A 65 11.48 1.77 -0.15
C LEU A 65 10.58 0.91 0.76
N ARG A 66 11.19 0.13 1.66
CA ARG A 66 10.48 -0.75 2.61
C ARG A 66 9.62 0.05 3.58
N LEU A 67 10.15 1.15 4.12
CA LEU A 67 9.38 2.05 4.98
C LEU A 67 8.23 2.71 4.22
N GLY A 68 8.44 3.08 2.96
CA GLY A 68 7.41 3.59 2.05
C GLY A 68 6.27 2.59 1.87
N CYS A 69 6.60 1.31 1.62
CA CYS A 69 5.63 0.23 1.50
C CYS A 69 4.78 0.08 2.78
N ALA A 70 5.43 0.01 3.95
CA ALA A 70 4.72 -0.08 5.23
C ALA A 70 3.73 1.09 5.44
N ARG A 71 4.13 2.32 5.05
CA ARG A 71 3.27 3.51 5.15
C ARG A 71 2.10 3.46 4.17
N GLN A 72 2.31 3.01 2.94
CA GLN A 72 1.25 2.86 1.94
C GLN A 72 0.23 1.81 2.37
N LEU A 73 0.69 0.67 2.87
CA LEU A 73 -0.18 -0.38 3.42
C LEU A 73 -0.99 0.12 4.61
N LEU A 74 -0.37 0.87 5.53
CA LEU A 74 -1.07 1.47 6.66
C LEU A 74 -2.11 2.52 6.22
N ALA A 75 -1.80 3.32 5.20
CA ALA A 75 -2.74 4.29 4.64
C ALA A 75 -3.94 3.60 3.98
N ALA A 76 -3.68 2.54 3.21
CA ALA A 76 -4.72 1.72 2.59
C ALA A 76 -5.64 1.09 3.65
N LEU A 77 -5.06 0.52 4.71
CA LEU A 77 -5.81 -0.07 5.83
C LEU A 77 -6.73 0.96 6.52
N ARG A 78 -6.23 2.19 6.74
CA ARG A 78 -7.05 3.27 7.33
C ARG A 78 -8.18 3.71 6.41
N SER A 79 -7.98 3.67 5.09
CA SER A 79 -9.02 4.00 4.13
C SER A 79 -10.11 2.94 4.00
N THR A 80 -9.88 1.72 4.51
CA THR A 80 -10.87 0.63 4.56
C THR A 80 -11.71 0.61 5.84
N GLU A 81 -11.39 1.44 6.84
CA GLU A 81 -12.16 1.57 8.10
C GLU A 81 -13.25 2.67 8.04
N LEU A 82 -13.50 3.26 6.86
CA LEU A 82 -14.55 4.28 6.58
C LEU A 82 -15.75 3.68 5.85
#